data_AF-U3IAG1-F1
#
_entry.id   AF-U3IAG1-F1
#
_cell.length_a   1.000
_cell.length_b   1.000
_cell.length_c   1.000
_cell.angle_alpha   90.00
_cell.angle_beta   90.00
_cell.angle_gamma   90.00
#
_symmetry.space_group_name_H-M   'P 1'
#
loop_
_entity.id
_entity.type
_entity.pdbx_description
1 polymer ?
#
loop_
_entity_poly.entity_id
_entity_poly.type
_entity_poly.pdbx_seq_one_letter_code
_entity_poly.pdbx_strand_id
1 'polypeptide(L)'
;SDAALAFLLIPLVSYLRQSSRLRLSSTSQLLHPLPARFSHTEQWLDKLQGERRQVKHILFPSWPDQQTPESAKPLLHLVSKVEETLQAAASPGPIVVHCSAGIGRTGCFIATRIGCQQLKDTGEVDILGIVCHLRIDRGGMIQTSEQYQFLHHTLALYASQLPEEGGH
;
A
#
# COMPACT_ATOMS: atom_id res chain seq x y z
N SER A 1 -8.15 19.96 0.64
CA SER A 1 -6.89 19.54 1.27
C SER A 1 -7.05 18.07 1.52
N ASP A 2 -6.87 17.30 0.45
CA ASP A 2 -7.32 15.91 0.38
C ASP A 2 -6.14 15.08 -0.08
N ALA A 3 -5.33 14.63 0.87
CA ALA A 3 -4.22 13.76 0.52
C ALA A 3 -4.75 12.33 0.39
N ALA A 4 -5.22 11.95 -0.80
CA ALA A 4 -5.54 10.57 -1.11
C ALA A 4 -4.27 9.69 -1.02
N LEU A 5 -4.38 8.44 -0.54
CA LEU A 5 -3.30 7.47 -0.68
C LEU A 5 -3.26 6.99 -2.11
N ALA A 6 -2.12 7.13 -2.76
CA ALA A 6 -1.90 6.63 -4.09
C ALA A 6 -0.81 5.55 -4.04
N PHE A 7 -1.14 4.39 -4.58
CA PHE A 7 -0.25 3.25 -4.69
C PHE A 7 0.12 3.09 -6.15
N LEU A 8 1.41 3.11 -6.45
CA LEU A 8 1.91 2.92 -7.80
C LEU A 8 2.62 1.57 -7.83
N LEU A 9 1.98 0.56 -8.40
CA LEU A 9 2.61 -0.74 -8.62
C LEU A 9 3.48 -0.62 -9.89
N ILE A 10 4.75 -0.23 -9.70
CA ILE A 10 5.74 -0.28 -10.77
C ILE A 10 6.47 -1.63 -10.66
N PRO A 11 6.55 -2.45 -11.73
CA PRO A 11 7.62 -3.44 -11.82
C PRO A 11 8.94 -2.67 -12.01
N LEU A 12 9.58 -2.34 -10.89
CA LEU A 12 10.84 -1.61 -10.86
C LEU A 12 11.96 -2.60 -11.24
N VAL A 13 12.16 -2.77 -12.54
CA VAL A 13 13.38 -3.33 -13.11
C VAL A 13 14.54 -2.42 -12.69
N SER A 14 15.28 -2.87 -11.66
CA SER A 14 16.72 -2.67 -11.43
C SER A 14 17.35 -1.34 -11.89
N TYR A 15 16.90 -0.19 -11.37
CA TYR A 15 17.60 1.08 -11.68
C TYR A 15 17.51 2.15 -10.59
N LEU A 16 18.14 1.90 -9.44
CA LEU A 16 18.62 2.98 -8.55
C LEU A 16 20.04 3.40 -8.96
N ARG A 17 20.23 3.86 -10.20
CA ARG A 17 21.44 4.59 -10.58
C ARG A 17 21.33 5.40 -11.87
N GLN A 18 20.38 6.32 -11.96
CA GLN A 18 20.62 7.68 -12.50
C GLN A 18 19.33 8.49 -12.61
N SER A 19 19.43 9.72 -12.12
CA SER A 19 18.50 10.82 -12.30
C SER A 19 18.00 10.94 -13.74
N SER A 20 16.70 10.79 -13.97
CA SER A 20 16.03 11.23 -15.21
C SER A 20 14.52 11.35 -14.96
N ARG A 21 13.99 12.56 -15.19
CA ARG A 21 12.60 12.94 -14.97
C ARG A 21 11.65 12.07 -15.80
N LEU A 22 10.62 11.50 -15.15
CA LEU A 22 9.46 10.91 -15.82
C LEU A 22 8.58 12.05 -16.37
N ARG A 23 8.14 11.96 -17.63
CA ARG A 23 7.23 12.94 -18.24
C ARG A 23 5.88 12.24 -18.47
N LEU A 24 4.84 12.71 -17.77
CA LEU A 24 3.47 12.22 -17.96
C LEU A 24 2.96 12.71 -19.32
N SER A 25 2.48 11.80 -20.18
CA SER A 25 1.74 12.17 -21.39
C SER A 25 0.29 12.48 -21.01
N SER A 26 -0.16 13.69 -21.35
CA SER A 26 -1.51 14.19 -21.05
C SER A 26 -2.61 13.32 -21.66
N THR A 27 -3.40 12.68 -20.81
CA THR A 27 -4.78 12.30 -21.15
C THR A 27 -5.70 13.26 -20.42
N SER A 28 -6.29 14.18 -21.17
CA SER A 28 -7.41 15.00 -20.71
C SER A 28 -8.56 14.07 -20.33
N GLN A 29 -8.76 13.86 -19.03
CA GLN A 29 -10.01 13.34 -18.50
C GLN A 29 -10.46 14.27 -17.37
N LEU A 30 -11.62 14.86 -17.61
CA LEU A 30 -12.33 15.78 -16.75
C LEU A 30 -12.43 15.23 -15.32
N LEU A 31 -11.96 16.03 -14.35
CA LEU A 31 -12.15 15.81 -12.92
C LEU A 31 -13.64 15.98 -12.58
N HIS A 32 -14.41 14.91 -12.69
CA HIS A 32 -15.68 14.81 -11.97
C HIS A 32 -15.40 14.30 -10.55
N PRO A 33 -16.14 14.78 -9.53
CA PRO A 33 -16.03 14.27 -8.17
C PRO A 33 -16.41 12.78 -8.18
N LEU A 34 -15.43 11.91 -7.97
CA LEU A 34 -15.65 10.46 -7.94
C LEU A 34 -16.25 10.06 -6.59
N PRO A 35 -17.31 9.23 -6.57
CA PRO A 35 -17.87 8.69 -5.33
C PRO A 35 -16.83 7.82 -4.62
N ALA A 36 -17.00 7.62 -3.31
CA ALA A 36 -16.12 6.91 -2.38
C ALA A 36 -15.92 5.39 -2.68
N ARG A 37 -15.46 5.07 -3.89
CA ARG A 37 -15.05 3.76 -4.34
C ARG A 37 -13.57 3.83 -4.72
N PHE A 38 -12.84 2.75 -4.46
CA PHE A 38 -11.49 2.56 -4.98
C PHE A 38 -11.47 2.91 -6.47
N SER A 39 -10.74 3.95 -6.86
CA SER A 39 -10.52 4.24 -8.27
C SER A 39 -9.29 3.45 -8.72
N HIS A 40 -9.54 2.56 -9.67
CA HIS A 40 -8.52 1.83 -10.39
C HIS A 40 -8.26 2.57 -11.71
N THR A 41 -7.04 3.02 -11.92
CA THR A 41 -6.63 3.60 -13.20
C THR A 41 -5.40 2.88 -13.71
N GLU A 42 -5.49 2.36 -14.93
CA GLU A 42 -4.33 1.85 -15.66
C GLU A 42 -3.75 2.98 -16.49
N GLN A 43 -2.45 3.24 -16.32
CA GLN A 43 -1.74 4.25 -17.09
C GLN A 43 -0.48 3.64 -17.71
N TRP A 44 -0.19 4.04 -18.94
CA TRP A 44 1.02 3.66 -19.66
C TRP A 44 2.10 4.72 -19.42
N LEU A 45 3.29 4.30 -19.00
CA LEU A 45 4.46 5.17 -18.96
C LEU A 45 5.37 4.85 -20.15
N ASP A 46 5.62 5.84 -21.01
CA ASP A 46 6.64 5.79 -22.06
C ASP A 46 8.00 6.16 -21.46
N LYS A 47 9.02 5.31 -21.61
CA LYS A 47 10.43 5.70 -21.40
C LYS A 47 10.86 6.63 -22.53
N LEU A 48 11.83 7.50 -22.25
CA LEU A 48 12.55 8.29 -23.27
C LEU A 48 13.25 7.44 -24.35
N GLN A 49 13.29 6.11 -24.20
CA GLN A 49 13.85 5.13 -25.15
C GLN A 49 12.78 4.28 -25.87
N GLY A 50 11.48 4.60 -25.74
CA GLY A 50 10.41 3.91 -26.45
C GLY A 50 9.87 2.63 -25.79
N GLU A 51 10.32 2.30 -24.57
CA GLU A 51 9.70 1.20 -23.80
C GLU A 51 8.42 1.67 -23.09
N ARG A 52 7.35 0.88 -23.20
CA ARG A 52 6.10 1.06 -22.46
C ARG A 52 6.02 0.14 -21.27
N ARG A 53 5.55 0.68 -20.13
CA ARG A 53 5.24 -0.13 -18.95
C ARG A 53 3.80 0.11 -18.53
N GLN A 54 3.08 -0.98 -18.27
CA GLN A 54 1.77 -0.92 -17.65
C GLN A 54 1.97 -0.62 -16.16
N VAL A 55 1.28 0.41 -15.66
CA VAL A 55 1.30 0.77 -14.25
C VAL A 55 -0.11 0.71 -13.71
N LYS A 56 -0.28 -0.07 -12.65
CA LYS A 56 -1.53 -0.14 -11.91
C LYS A 56 -1.49 0.83 -10.75
N HIS A 57 -2.39 1.80 -10.81
CA HIS A 57 -2.53 2.81 -9.78
C HIS A 57 -3.81 2.56 -8.97
N ILE A 58 -3.65 2.36 -7.65
CA ILE A 58 -4.76 2.15 -6.73
C ILE A 58 -4.85 3.37 -5.82
N LEU A 59 -5.99 4.05 -5.85
CA LEU A 59 -6.26 5.17 -4.94
C LEU A 59 -7.09 4.67 -3.75
N PHE A 60 -6.63 4.96 -2.54
CA PHE A 60 -7.38 4.76 -1.30
C PHE A 60 -7.83 6.11 -0.74
N PRO A 61 -9.04 6.57 -1.09
CA PRO A 61 -9.54 7.88 -0.69
C PRO A 61 -10.02 7.93 0.77
N SER A 62 -10.36 6.78 1.36
CA SER A 62 -11.03 6.67 2.66
C SER A 62 -10.08 6.70 3.88
N TRP A 63 -8.96 7.43 3.80
CA TRP A 63 -8.05 7.63 4.94
C TRP A 63 -7.99 9.12 5.30
N PRO A 64 -8.78 9.58 6.28
CA PRO A 64 -8.78 10.99 6.69
C PRO A 64 -7.37 11.41 7.15
N ASP A 65 -6.94 12.61 6.78
CA ASP A 65 -5.63 13.12 7.19
C ASP A 65 -5.54 13.21 8.73
N GLN A 66 -4.40 12.77 9.26
CA GLN A 66 -4.07 12.72 10.69
C GLN A 66 -4.98 11.86 11.59
N GLN A 67 -5.82 11.00 11.00
CA GLN A 67 -6.68 10.08 11.73
C GLN A 67 -6.50 8.65 11.24
N THR A 68 -7.11 7.72 11.95
CA THR A 68 -7.24 6.31 11.55
C THR A 68 -8.63 6.11 10.93
N PRO A 69 -8.78 5.24 9.92
CA PRO A 69 -10.11 4.87 9.41
C PRO A 69 -10.99 4.32 10.55
N GLU A 70 -12.30 4.59 10.48
CA GLU A 70 -13.28 4.05 11.45
C GLU A 70 -13.38 2.52 11.39
N SER A 71 -12.99 1.93 10.25
CA SER A 71 -12.96 0.48 10.06
C SER A 71 -11.65 0.04 9.45
N ALA A 72 -11.13 -1.09 9.94
CA ALA A 72 -9.99 -1.79 9.35
C ALA A 72 -10.34 -2.54 8.04
N LYS A 73 -11.62 -2.83 7.78
CA LYS A 73 -12.05 -3.64 6.62
C LYS A 73 -11.59 -3.07 5.27
N PRO A 74 -11.71 -1.75 4.98
CA PRO A 74 -11.26 -1.20 3.71
C PRO A 74 -9.74 -1.32 3.51
N LEU A 75 -8.96 -1.24 4.60
CA LEU A 75 -7.51 -1.43 4.54
C LEU A 75 -7.14 -2.90 4.27
N LEU A 76 -7.80 -3.85 4.92
CA LEU A 76 -7.60 -5.28 4.65
C LEU A 76 -8.02 -5.67 3.22
N HIS A 77 -9.11 -5.09 2.71
CA HIS A 77 -9.52 -5.25 1.32
C HIS A 77 -8.46 -4.70 0.34
N LEU A 78 -7.88 -3.54 0.66
CA LEU A 78 -6.77 -2.98 -0.13
C LEU A 78 -5.54 -3.90 -0.13
N VAL A 79 -5.14 -4.44 1.02
CA VAL A 79 -4.03 -5.41 1.12
C VAL A 79 -4.32 -6.62 0.23
N SER A 80 -5.52 -7.19 0.32
CA SER A 80 -5.94 -8.32 -0.51
C SER A 80 -5.84 -7.99 -2.01
N LYS A 81 -6.29 -6.79 -2.41
CA LYS A 81 -6.23 -6.37 -3.82
C LYS A 81 -4.80 -6.19 -4.35
N VAL A 82 -3.90 -5.74 -3.48
CA VAL A 82 -2.48 -5.62 -3.79
C VAL A 82 -1.86 -7.00 -3.94
N GLU A 83 -2.13 -7.95 -3.02
CA GLU A 83 -1.61 -9.32 -3.14
C GLU A 83 -2.10 -10.03 -4.40
N GLU A 84 -3.40 -9.93 -4.74
CA GLU A 84 -3.93 -10.47 -6.01
C GLU A 84 -3.14 -9.96 -7.23
N THR A 85 -2.77 -8.68 -7.20
CA THR A 85 -2.04 -8.06 -8.31
C THR A 85 -0.60 -8.55 -8.40
N LEU A 86 0.05 -8.78 -7.25
CA LEU A 86 1.42 -9.29 -7.21
C LEU A 86 1.49 -10.74 -7.63
N GLN A 87 0.53 -11.57 -7.22
CA GLN A 87 0.43 -12.97 -7.62
C GLN A 87 0.18 -13.14 -9.12
N ALA A 88 -0.54 -12.20 -9.74
CA ALA A 88 -0.77 -12.21 -11.18
C ALA A 88 0.44 -11.73 -12.01
N ALA A 89 1.45 -11.13 -11.38
CA ALA A 89 2.62 -10.60 -12.08
C ALA A 89 3.71 -11.68 -12.24
N ALA A 90 4.20 -11.88 -13.47
CA ALA A 90 5.25 -12.86 -13.76
C ALA A 90 6.60 -12.56 -13.08
N SER A 91 6.89 -11.28 -12.80
CA SER A 91 8.08 -10.83 -12.08
C SER A 91 7.75 -9.55 -11.32
N PRO A 92 7.18 -9.64 -10.10
CA PRO A 92 6.78 -8.46 -9.34
C PRO A 92 8.01 -7.66 -8.89
N GLY A 93 8.06 -6.39 -9.28
CA GLY A 93 9.00 -5.43 -8.71
C GLY A 93 8.49 -4.83 -7.40
N PRO A 94 9.26 -3.94 -6.76
CA PRO A 94 8.83 -3.29 -5.52
C PRO A 94 7.60 -2.41 -5.73
N ILE A 95 6.72 -2.40 -4.73
CA ILE A 95 5.51 -1.58 -4.70
C ILE A 95 5.88 -0.17 -4.26
N VAL A 96 5.43 0.85 -4.99
CA VAL A 96 5.52 2.22 -4.51
C VAL A 96 4.28 2.54 -3.69
N VAL A 97 4.49 2.89 -2.43
CA VAL A 97 3.45 3.34 -1.50
C VAL A 97 3.72 4.78 -1.15
N HIS A 98 2.72 5.66 -1.28
CA HIS A 98 2.86 7.02 -0.79
C HIS A 98 1.57 7.57 -0.19
N CYS A 99 1.73 8.56 0.67
CA CYS A 99 0.66 9.44 1.16
C CYS A 99 1.11 10.89 0.90
N SER A 100 0.85 11.82 1.83
CA SER A 100 1.44 13.17 1.78
C SER A 100 2.95 13.15 2.13
N ALA A 101 3.31 12.88 3.39
CA ALA A 101 4.72 12.82 3.84
C ALA A 101 5.42 11.46 3.62
N GLY A 102 4.66 10.43 3.23
CA GLY A 102 5.17 9.08 2.99
C GLY A 102 5.70 8.36 4.24
N ILE A 103 5.09 8.57 5.42
CA ILE A 103 5.54 7.95 6.68
C ILE A 103 4.42 7.42 7.58
N GLY A 104 3.36 8.20 7.85
CA GLY A 104 2.26 7.75 8.72
C GLY A 104 1.41 6.64 8.08
N ARG A 105 0.51 7.02 7.17
CA ARG A 105 -0.39 6.09 6.47
C ARG A 105 0.34 5.09 5.58
N THR A 106 1.43 5.53 4.95
CA THR A 106 2.38 4.65 4.26
C THR A 106 2.92 3.57 5.19
N GLY A 107 3.38 3.94 6.39
CA GLY A 107 3.83 3.00 7.41
C GLY A 107 2.74 2.04 7.85
N CYS A 108 1.53 2.54 8.13
CA CYS A 108 0.42 1.69 8.52
C CYS A 108 0.05 0.66 7.44
N PHE A 109 0.00 1.05 6.16
CA PHE A 109 -0.26 0.10 5.08
C PHE A 109 0.83 -0.97 4.98
N ILE A 110 2.10 -0.55 4.95
CA ILE A 110 3.23 -1.48 4.80
C ILE A 110 3.28 -2.44 5.98
N ALA A 111 3.14 -1.94 7.21
CA ALA A 111 3.13 -2.76 8.41
C ALA A 111 1.94 -3.73 8.44
N THR A 112 0.75 -3.29 8.01
CA THR A 112 -0.42 -4.18 7.91
C THR A 112 -0.17 -5.30 6.93
N ARG A 113 0.38 -5.00 5.74
CA ARG A 113 0.71 -6.00 4.73
C ARG A 113 1.69 -7.05 5.25
N ILE A 114 2.77 -6.61 5.90
CA ILE A 114 3.78 -7.52 6.49
C ILE A 114 3.15 -8.35 7.61
N GLY A 115 2.38 -7.73 8.51
CA GLY A 115 1.74 -8.43 9.61
C GLY A 115 0.70 -9.45 9.16
N CYS A 116 -0.11 -9.14 8.16
CA CYS A 116 -1.03 -10.11 7.55
C CYS A 116 -0.27 -11.31 6.97
N GLN A 117 0.90 -11.08 6.37
CA GLN A 117 1.74 -12.16 5.85
C GLN A 117 2.32 -13.03 6.98
N GLN A 118 2.85 -12.42 8.05
CA GLN A 118 3.32 -13.18 9.23
C GLN A 118 2.21 -14.04 9.85
N LEU A 119 1.01 -13.47 10.02
CA LEU A 119 -0.15 -14.20 10.55
C LEU A 119 -0.55 -15.38 9.65
N LYS A 120 -0.55 -15.20 8.32
CA LYS A 120 -0.83 -16.29 7.38
C LYS A 120 0.20 -17.41 7.44
N ASP A 121 1.47 -17.06 7.55
CA ASP A 121 2.58 -18.01 7.43
C ASP A 121 2.88 -18.75 8.74
N THR A 122 2.65 -18.10 9.88
CA THR A 122 3.11 -18.58 11.19
C THR A 122 2.06 -18.57 12.29
N GLY A 123 0.88 -17.96 12.04
CA GLY A 123 -0.12 -17.72 13.09
C GLY A 123 0.26 -16.64 14.10
N GLU A 124 1.47 -16.09 14.03
CA GLU A 124 2.00 -15.07 14.95
C GLU A 124 2.36 -13.77 14.22
N VAL A 125 2.47 -12.67 14.96
CA VAL A 125 2.89 -11.37 14.40
C VAL A 125 3.69 -10.54 15.40
N ASP A 126 4.86 -10.07 14.98
CA ASP A 126 5.70 -9.16 15.76
C ASP A 126 5.50 -7.71 15.27
N ILE A 127 4.45 -7.07 15.79
CA ILE A 127 4.08 -5.70 15.41
C ILE A 127 5.20 -4.71 15.77
N LEU A 128 5.84 -4.87 16.94
CA LEU A 128 6.91 -3.98 17.37
C LEU A 128 8.13 -4.13 16.45
N GLY A 129 8.54 -5.37 16.15
CA GLY A 129 9.63 -5.67 15.24
C GLY A 129 9.39 -5.09 13.86
N ILE A 130 8.19 -5.26 13.29
CA ILE A 130 7.81 -4.66 12.00
C ILE A 130 8.03 -3.14 12.03
N VAL A 131 7.49 -2.45 13.04
CA VAL A 131 7.60 -0.98 13.12
C VAL A 131 9.03 -0.51 13.33
N CYS A 132 9.83 -1.23 14.13
CA CYS A 132 11.24 -0.93 14.32
C CYS A 132 12.01 -1.02 13.00
N HIS A 133 11.83 -2.10 12.23
CA HIS A 133 12.47 -2.25 10.92
C HIS A 133 12.04 -1.15 9.94
N LEU A 134 10.75 -0.82 9.88
CA LEU A 134 10.27 0.27 9.03
C LEU A 134 10.91 1.62 9.41
N ARG A 135 11.14 1.88 10.70
CA ARG A 135 11.78 3.11 11.17
C ARG A 135 13.29 3.15 10.89
N ILE A 136 13.95 2.00 10.77
CA ILE A 136 15.33 1.90 10.29
C ILE A 136 15.39 2.28 8.80
N ASP A 137 14.47 1.75 7.99
CA ASP A 137 14.44 2.01 6.54
C ASP A 137 14.03 3.46 6.21
N ARG A 138 13.08 4.02 6.96
CA ARG A 138 12.63 5.41 6.83
C ARG A 138 12.21 5.95 8.18
N GLY A 139 12.97 6.92 8.71
CA GLY A 139 12.63 7.57 9.97
C GLY A 139 11.21 8.11 10.00
N GLY A 140 10.50 7.87 11.10
CA GLY A 140 9.13 8.38 11.33
C GLY A 140 7.99 7.50 10.79
N MET A 141 8.27 6.29 10.30
CA MET A 141 7.23 5.32 9.92
C MET A 141 6.31 5.01 11.11
N ILE A 142 4.99 5.11 10.85
CA ILE A 142 3.93 5.12 11.87
C ILE A 142 4.14 6.26 12.88
N GLN A 143 3.46 7.37 12.65
CA GLN A 143 3.76 8.66 13.29
C GLN A 143 3.08 8.87 14.64
N THR A 144 1.94 8.24 14.88
CA THR A 144 1.13 8.51 16.08
C THR A 144 0.75 7.23 16.83
N SER A 145 0.41 7.36 18.11
CA SER A 145 -0.09 6.26 18.93
C SER A 145 -1.37 5.64 18.36
N GLU A 146 -2.25 6.47 17.81
CA GLU A 146 -3.53 6.04 17.24
C GLU A 146 -3.28 5.18 16.00
N GLN A 147 -2.32 5.56 15.15
CA GLN A 147 -1.90 4.76 14.01
C GLN A 147 -1.32 3.39 14.42
N TYR A 148 -0.57 3.35 15.51
CA TYR A 148 -0.03 2.10 16.06
C TYR A 148 -1.14 1.22 16.67
N GLN A 149 -2.07 1.80 17.42
CA GLN A 149 -3.25 1.10 17.96
C GLN A 149 -4.14 0.56 16.83
N PHE A 150 -4.34 1.35 15.77
CA PHE A 150 -5.10 0.92 14.60
C PHE A 150 -4.45 -0.24 13.86
N LEU A 151 -3.11 -0.28 13.79
CA LEU A 151 -2.38 -1.44 13.26
C LEU A 151 -2.68 -2.71 14.06
N HIS A 152 -2.62 -2.65 15.40
CA HIS A 152 -3.01 -3.75 16.28
C HIS A 152 -4.45 -4.20 16.03
N HIS A 153 -5.40 -3.27 16.02
CA HIS A 153 -6.81 -3.56 15.77
C HIS A 153 -7.03 -4.22 14.40
N THR A 154 -6.34 -3.72 13.37
CA THR A 154 -6.42 -4.24 12.00
C THR A 154 -5.91 -5.67 11.91
N LEU A 155 -4.77 -5.97 12.54
CA LEU A 155 -4.17 -7.31 12.53
C LEU A 155 -4.96 -8.30 13.39
N ALA A 156 -5.54 -7.87 14.51
CA ALA A 156 -6.45 -8.70 15.30
C ALA A 156 -7.72 -9.07 14.52
N LEU A 157 -8.30 -8.11 13.79
CA LEU A 157 -9.44 -8.35 12.92
C LEU A 157 -9.08 -9.29 11.76
N TYR A 158 -7.84 -9.21 11.25
CA TYR A 158 -7.37 -10.10 10.21
C TYR A 158 -7.19 -11.53 10.73
N ALA A 159 -6.56 -11.70 11.89
CA ALA A 159 -6.35 -13.00 12.52
C ALA A 159 -7.68 -13.73 12.78
N SER A 160 -8.73 -13.02 13.22
CA SER A 160 -10.05 -13.64 13.46
C SER A 160 -10.78 -14.11 12.19
N GLN A 161 -10.27 -13.78 11.01
CA GLN A 161 -10.79 -14.24 9.72
C GLN A 161 -9.99 -15.41 9.13
N LEU A 162 -8.86 -15.76 9.75
CA LEU A 162 -8.09 -16.94 9.32
C LEU A 162 -8.87 -18.20 9.70
N PRO A 163 -8.86 -19.24 8.84
CA PRO A 163 -9.41 -20.53 9.22
C PRO A 163 -8.67 -21.04 10.44
N GLU A 164 -9.41 -21.52 11.45
CA GLU A 164 -8.83 -22.26 12.57
C GLU A 164 -7.99 -23.40 11.98
N GLU A 165 -6.71 -23.50 12.35
CA GLU A 165 -5.93 -24.69 12.00
C GLU A 165 -6.65 -25.89 12.61
N GLY A 166 -7.18 -26.76 11.74
CA GLY A 166 -7.94 -27.91 12.16
C GLY A 166 -7.13 -28.75 13.13
N GLY A 167 -7.52 -28.70 14.40
CA GLY A 167 -6.95 -29.51 15.47
C GLY A 167 -6.90 -30.97 15.02
N HIS A 168 -5.69 -31.50 14.90
CA HIS A 168 -5.42 -32.93 14.84
C HIS A 168 -5.29 -33.47 16.27
#